data_AF-A0A261KW33-F1
#
_entry.id   AF-A0A261KW33-F1
#
_cell.length_a   1.000
_cell.length_b   1.000
_cell.length_c   1.000
_cell.angle_alpha   90.00
_cell.angle_beta   90.00
_cell.angle_gamma   90.00
#
_symmetry.space_group_name_H-M   'P 1'
#
loop_
_entity.id
_entity.type
_entity.pdbx_description
1 polymer ?
#
loop_
_entity_poly.entity_id
_entity_poly.type
_entity_poly.pdbx_seq_one_letter_code
_entity_poly.pdbx_strand_id
1 'polypeptide(L)'
;NLKNFEKCPQFDEDYFLYYEDFDFCRRYIKQGHKIAITKTISVIHQPSSITNKNPELKLEYSIYSYLLSLEKHTNKSVLIYRLLRISIAALVNLPIDYKVAGAKLKAIGKFIRYNRRLGRTK
;
A
#
# COMPACT_ATOMS: atom_id res chain seq x y z
N ASN A 1 19.99 5.45 -15.60
CA ASN A 1 18.58 5.79 -15.33
C ASN A 1 18.38 7.17 -14.73
N LEU A 2 19.05 7.57 -13.63
CA LEU A 2 18.74 8.86 -12.96
C LEU A 2 18.84 10.09 -13.89
N LYS A 3 19.83 10.13 -14.78
CA LYS A 3 20.00 11.22 -15.78
C LYS A 3 18.86 11.33 -16.80
N ASN A 4 17.98 10.32 -16.89
CA ASN A 4 16.86 10.29 -17.82
C ASN A 4 15.58 10.89 -17.21
N PHE A 5 15.61 11.34 -15.96
CA PHE A 5 14.49 12.01 -15.32
C PHE A 5 14.64 13.52 -15.45
N GLU A 6 13.58 14.23 -15.86
CA GLU A 6 13.57 15.69 -15.91
C GLU A 6 13.71 16.33 -14.52
N LYS A 7 13.14 15.67 -13.50
CA LYS A 7 13.20 16.06 -12.08
C LYS A 7 13.49 14.83 -11.23
N CYS A 8 14.07 15.05 -10.06
CA CYS A 8 14.37 13.97 -9.12
C CYS A 8 13.08 13.19 -8.79
N PRO A 9 13.03 11.87 -9.03
CA PRO A 9 11.82 11.10 -8.82
C PRO A 9 11.48 10.98 -7.33
N GLN A 10 10.20 11.11 -6.99
CA GLN A 10 9.70 11.13 -5.61
C GLN A 10 8.75 9.97 -5.34
N PHE A 11 8.73 9.52 -4.08
CA PHE A 11 7.68 8.65 -3.57
C PHE A 11 6.36 9.43 -3.46
N ASP A 12 5.27 8.68 -3.43
CA ASP A 12 3.94 9.23 -3.22
C ASP A 12 3.66 9.29 -1.70
N GLU A 13 3.48 10.50 -1.18
CA GLU A 13 3.36 10.77 0.27
C GLU A 13 2.08 10.20 0.89
N ASP A 14 1.11 9.75 0.09
CA ASP A 14 -0.06 9.04 0.61
C ASP A 14 0.32 7.68 1.21
N TYR A 15 1.45 7.10 0.79
CA TYR A 15 1.98 5.87 1.36
C TYR A 15 2.93 6.19 2.51
N PHE A 16 2.58 5.72 3.71
CA PHE A 16 3.52 5.74 4.84
C PHE A 16 4.43 4.51 4.84
N LEU A 17 3.88 3.32 4.56
CA LEU A 17 4.61 2.06 4.58
C LEU A 17 3.90 1.01 3.73
N TYR A 18 4.67 0.20 3.01
CA TYR A 18 4.25 -0.81 2.03
C TYR A 18 3.66 -0.21 0.76
N TYR A 19 3.95 -0.86 -0.36
CA TYR A 19 3.50 -0.50 -1.71
C TYR A 19 3.96 0.87 -2.24
N GLU A 20 4.73 1.65 -1.48
CA GLU A 20 5.35 2.90 -1.93
C GLU A 20 6.37 2.65 -3.06
N ASP A 21 7.11 1.56 -2.96
CA ASP A 21 8.09 1.10 -3.95
C ASP A 21 7.40 0.56 -5.21
N PHE A 22 6.32 -0.22 -5.04
CA PHE A 22 5.45 -0.68 -6.11
C PHE A 22 4.85 0.50 -6.88
N ASP A 23 4.26 1.46 -6.17
CA ASP A 23 3.66 2.65 -6.76
C ASP A 23 4.69 3.47 -7.53
N PHE A 24 5.84 3.74 -6.92
CA PHE A 24 6.98 4.42 -7.54
C PHE A 24 7.38 3.74 -8.85
N CYS A 25 7.65 2.44 -8.78
CA CYS A 25 8.00 1.61 -9.93
C CYS A 25 6.94 1.66 -11.03
N ARG A 26 5.67 1.53 -10.66
CA ARG A 26 4.53 1.51 -11.59
C ARG A 26 4.34 2.86 -12.28
N ARG A 27 4.47 3.98 -11.56
CA ARG A 27 4.38 5.34 -12.13
C ARG A 27 5.49 5.58 -13.14
N TYR A 28 6.72 5.21 -12.82
CA TYR A 28 7.85 5.47 -13.73
C TYR A 28 7.92 4.50 -14.91
N ILE A 29 7.44 3.26 -14.79
CA ILE A 29 7.20 2.40 -15.97
C ILE A 29 6.21 3.06 -16.93
N LYS A 30 5.10 3.62 -16.43
CA LYS A 30 4.10 4.30 -17.28
C LYS A 30 4.67 5.52 -18.00
N GLN A 31 5.76 6.10 -17.50
CA GLN A 31 6.51 7.20 -18.13
C GLN A 31 7.63 6.72 -19.07
N GLY A 32 7.76 5.41 -19.30
CA GLY A 32 8.76 4.82 -20.20
C GLY A 32 10.10 4.48 -19.55
N HIS A 33 10.24 4.64 -18.22
CA HIS A 33 11.46 4.21 -17.53
C HIS A 33 11.52 2.69 -17.37
N LYS A 34 12.74 2.17 -17.27
CA LYS A 34 13.01 0.73 -17.10
C LYS A 34 13.28 0.40 -15.64
N ILE A 35 12.72 -0.71 -15.17
CA ILE A 35 13.07 -1.34 -13.89
C ILE A 35 14.06 -2.46 -14.16
N ALA A 36 15.13 -2.52 -13.37
CA ALA A 36 16.14 -3.55 -13.46
C ALA A 36 16.46 -4.10 -12.07
N ILE A 37 16.76 -5.39 -12.01
CA ILE A 37 17.31 -6.08 -10.83
C ILE A 37 18.65 -6.66 -11.26
N THR A 38 19.67 -6.53 -10.43
CA THR A 38 21.01 -7.08 -10.70
C THR A 38 21.39 -8.11 -9.65
N LYS A 39 22.16 -9.12 -10.07
CA LYS A 39 22.82 -10.07 -9.17
C LYS A 39 24.27 -9.67 -8.85
N THR A 40 24.80 -8.66 -9.54
CA THR A 40 26.18 -8.17 -9.34
C THR A 40 26.35 -7.47 -7.99
N ILE A 41 25.27 -6.92 -7.43
CA ILE A 41 25.25 -6.27 -6.12
C ILE A 41 24.22 -6.99 -5.27
N SER A 42 24.61 -7.41 -4.07
CA SER A 42 23.74 -8.05 -3.10
C SER A 42 23.81 -7.35 -1.75
N VAL A 43 22.67 -7.20 -1.10
CA VAL A 43 22.56 -6.61 0.24
C VAL A 43 21.83 -7.62 1.13
N ILE A 44 22.37 -7.87 2.33
CA ILE A 44 21.69 -8.66 3.35
C ILE A 44 20.74 -7.71 4.09
N HIS A 45 19.44 -8.02 4.04
CA HIS A 45 18.41 -7.25 4.72
C HIS A 45 17.66 -8.14 5.72
N GLN A 46 17.37 -7.61 6.91
CA GLN A 46 16.50 -8.25 7.89
C GLN A 46 15.08 -7.66 7.77
N PRO A 47 14.18 -8.30 7.02
CA PRO A 47 12.85 -7.75 6.80
C PRO A 47 12.06 -7.71 8.10
N SER A 48 11.26 -6.66 8.25
CA SER A 48 10.31 -6.52 9.37
C SER A 48 10.91 -6.50 10.78
N SER A 49 12.22 -6.26 10.95
CA SER A 49 12.89 -6.21 12.27
C SER A 49 12.26 -5.19 13.23
N ILE A 50 11.77 -4.07 12.68
CA ILE A 50 11.03 -3.04 13.43
C ILE A 50 9.52 -3.33 13.41
N THR A 51 8.95 -3.61 12.24
CA THR A 51 7.49 -3.72 12.08
C THR A 51 6.90 -4.93 12.79
N ASN A 52 7.66 -6.00 13.00
CA ASN A 52 7.22 -7.16 13.79
C ASN A 52 7.03 -6.84 15.28
N LYS A 53 7.59 -5.73 15.78
CA LYS A 53 7.33 -5.26 17.16
C LYS A 53 5.90 -4.72 17.33
N ASN A 54 5.23 -4.36 16.24
CA ASN A 54 3.84 -3.90 16.25
C ASN A 54 3.04 -4.53 15.09
N PRO A 55 2.61 -5.79 15.24
CA PRO A 55 1.95 -6.55 14.17
C PRO A 55 0.59 -5.95 13.76
N GLU A 56 -0.14 -5.31 14.69
CA GLU A 56 -1.40 -4.64 14.39
C GLU A 56 -1.20 -3.44 13.47
N LEU A 57 -0.25 -2.56 13.80
CA LEU A 57 0.05 -1.39 12.98
C LEU A 57 0.66 -1.79 11.63
N LYS A 58 1.49 -2.84 11.63
CA LYS A 58 2.01 -3.47 10.40
C LYS A 58 0.88 -3.90 9.48
N LEU A 59 -0.10 -4.63 10.02
CA LEU A 59 -1.26 -5.10 9.27
C LEU A 59 -2.11 -3.93 8.78
N GLU A 60 -2.32 -2.93 9.63
CA GLU A 60 -3.11 -1.74 9.31
C GLU A 60 -2.55 -0.99 8.09
N TYR A 61 -1.25 -0.66 8.11
CA TYR A 61 -0.62 0.02 6.97
C TYR A 61 -0.54 -0.86 5.74
N SER A 62 -0.25 -2.16 5.90
CA SER A 62 -0.21 -3.08 4.76
C SER A 62 -1.55 -3.13 4.02
N ILE A 63 -2.68 -3.17 4.74
CA ILE A 63 -4.02 -3.19 4.15
C ILE A 63 -4.37 -1.83 3.53
N TYR A 64 -4.10 -0.73 4.24
CA TYR A 64 -4.39 0.62 3.74
C TYR A 64 -3.64 0.88 2.42
N SER A 65 -2.33 0.64 2.41
CA SER A 65 -1.48 0.84 1.24
C SER A 65 -1.84 -0.11 0.09
N TYR A 66 -2.24 -1.35 0.41
CA TYR A 66 -2.76 -2.26 -0.60
C TYR A 66 -4.02 -1.69 -1.29
N LEU A 67 -5.03 -1.27 -0.53
CA LEU A 67 -6.25 -0.67 -1.08
C LEU A 67 -5.96 0.61 -1.87
N LEU A 68 -5.03 1.44 -1.38
CA LEU A 68 -4.56 2.64 -2.06
C LEU A 68 -3.94 2.31 -3.43
N SER A 69 -3.07 1.30 -3.49
CA SER A 69 -2.45 0.87 -4.74
C SER A 69 -3.46 0.32 -5.76
N LEU A 70 -4.51 -0.37 -5.28
CA LEU A 70 -5.61 -0.82 -6.13
C LEU A 70 -6.39 0.36 -6.69
N GLU A 71 -6.74 1.36 -5.87
CA GLU A 71 -7.43 2.57 -6.34
C GLU A 71 -6.62 3.34 -7.38
N LYS A 72 -5.29 3.46 -7.18
CA LYS A 72 -4.40 4.20 -8.09
C LYS A 72 -4.09 3.46 -9.40
N HIS A 73 -4.04 2.12 -9.40
CA HIS A 73 -3.47 1.36 -10.52
C HIS A 73 -4.36 0.26 -11.10
N THR A 74 -5.55 0.03 -10.55
CA THR A 74 -6.48 -1.01 -11.03
C THR A 74 -7.87 -0.45 -11.30
N ASN A 75 -8.80 -1.28 -11.78
CA ASN A 75 -10.19 -0.87 -11.99
C ASN A 75 -11.00 -0.95 -10.69
N LYS A 76 -12.10 -0.19 -10.64
CA LYS A 76 -12.97 -0.10 -9.46
C LYS A 76 -13.57 -1.44 -9.04
N SER A 77 -13.86 -2.35 -9.98
CA SER A 77 -14.43 -3.66 -9.68
C SER A 77 -13.48 -4.51 -8.83
N VAL A 78 -12.19 -4.53 -9.17
CA VAL A 78 -11.15 -5.22 -8.40
C VAL A 78 -11.03 -4.62 -7.00
N LEU A 79 -11.01 -3.29 -6.90
CA LEU A 79 -10.98 -2.62 -5.61
C LEU A 79 -12.19 -2.98 -4.75
N ILE A 80 -13.41 -2.86 -5.28
CA ILE A 80 -14.66 -3.15 -4.56
C ILE A 80 -14.65 -4.60 -4.08
N TYR A 81 -14.31 -5.55 -4.94
CA TYR A 81 -14.21 -6.96 -4.56
C TYR A 81 -13.21 -7.18 -3.41
N ARG A 82 -12.01 -6.59 -3.49
CA ARG A 82 -10.99 -6.72 -2.45
C ARG A 82 -11.39 -6.04 -1.15
N LEU A 83 -11.99 -4.86 -1.22
CA LEU A 83 -12.52 -4.14 -0.07
C LEU A 83 -13.60 -4.96 0.64
N LEU A 84 -14.58 -5.51 -0.10
CA LEU A 84 -15.62 -6.37 0.44
C LEU A 84 -15.03 -7.61 1.13
N ARG A 85 -14.08 -8.28 0.47
CA ARG A 85 -13.41 -9.45 1.06
C ARG A 85 -12.71 -9.13 2.38
N ILE A 86 -12.00 -8.00 2.46
CA ILE A 86 -11.29 -7.58 3.68
C ILE A 86 -12.30 -7.19 4.77
N SER A 87 -13.39 -6.51 4.42
CA SER A 87 -14.48 -6.18 5.34
C SER A 87 -15.12 -7.44 5.94
N ILE A 88 -15.47 -8.43 5.11
CA ILE A 88 -16.01 -9.72 5.58
C ILE A 88 -14.99 -10.42 6.50
N ALA A 89 -13.72 -10.47 6.09
CA ALA A 89 -12.66 -11.08 6.89
C ALA A 89 -12.36 -10.30 8.19
N ALA A 90 -12.72 -9.03 8.30
CA ALA A 90 -12.65 -8.27 9.55
C ALA A 90 -13.77 -8.72 10.49
N LEU A 91 -15.00 -8.85 9.97
CA LEU A 91 -16.17 -9.32 10.73
C LEU A 91 -15.98 -10.74 11.27
N VAL A 92 -15.49 -11.66 10.42
CA VAL A 92 -15.20 -13.05 10.84
C VAL A 92 -14.13 -13.10 11.93
N ASN A 93 -13.16 -12.19 11.90
CA ASN A 93 -12.10 -12.15 12.90
C ASN A 93 -12.53 -11.49 14.21
N LEU A 94 -13.64 -10.75 14.27
CA LEU A 94 -14.09 -10.10 15.51
C LEU A 94 -14.19 -11.07 16.71
N PRO A 95 -14.83 -12.25 16.60
CA PRO A 95 -14.90 -13.20 17.70
C PRO A 95 -13.61 -14.01 17.92
N ILE A 96 -12.71 -14.08 16.94
CA ILE A 96 -11.50 -14.93 16.99
C ILE A 96 -10.29 -14.14 17.50
N ASP A 97 -10.06 -12.98 16.89
CA ASP A 97 -8.94 -12.08 17.18
C ASP A 97 -9.39 -10.64 16.90
N TYR A 98 -9.90 -10.01 17.96
CA TYR A 98 -10.39 -8.63 17.90
C TYR A 98 -9.28 -7.62 17.55
N LYS A 99 -8.01 -7.93 17.80
CA LYS A 99 -6.88 -7.06 17.46
C LYS A 99 -6.66 -7.04 15.96
N VAL A 100 -6.64 -8.22 15.33
CA VAL A 100 -6.56 -8.35 13.86
C VAL A 100 -7.79 -7.73 13.19
N ALA A 101 -8.98 -7.98 13.73
CA ALA A 101 -10.20 -7.33 13.23
C ALA A 101 -10.11 -5.80 13.35
N GLY A 102 -9.66 -5.29 14.49
CA GLY A 102 -9.46 -3.86 14.74
C GLY A 102 -8.48 -3.22 13.76
N ALA A 103 -7.33 -3.86 13.50
CA ALA A 103 -6.35 -3.38 12.52
C ALA A 103 -6.94 -3.30 11.10
N LYS A 104 -7.70 -4.33 10.67
CA LYS A 104 -8.41 -4.32 9.37
C LYS A 104 -9.42 -3.17 9.28
N LEU A 105 -10.24 -2.97 10.31
CA LEU A 105 -11.25 -1.91 10.35
C LEU A 105 -10.60 -0.51 10.34
N LYS A 106 -9.51 -0.31 11.10
CA LYS A 106 -8.75 0.94 11.08
C LYS A 106 -8.17 1.23 9.69
N ALA A 107 -7.62 0.22 9.02
CA ALA A 107 -7.08 0.35 7.66
C ALA A 107 -8.17 0.75 6.65
N ILE A 108 -9.32 0.08 6.69
CA ILE A 108 -10.48 0.43 5.86
C ILE A 108 -10.93 1.87 6.16
N GLY A 109 -11.01 2.26 7.44
CA GLY A 109 -11.37 3.62 7.85
C GLY A 109 -10.40 4.68 7.33
N LYS A 110 -9.09 4.41 7.37
CA LYS A 110 -8.05 5.27 6.77
C LYS A 110 -8.27 5.41 5.25
N PHE A 111 -8.51 4.30 4.56
CA PHE A 111 -8.75 4.30 3.12
C PHE A 111 -10.01 5.09 2.73
N ILE A 112 -11.11 4.93 3.46
CA ILE A 112 -12.35 5.68 3.23
C ILE A 112 -12.10 7.19 3.48
N ARG A 113 -11.40 7.54 4.56
CA ARG A 113 -11.08 8.95 4.87
C ARG A 113 -10.24 9.60 3.76
N TYR A 114 -9.25 8.88 3.23
CA TYR A 114 -8.45 9.32 2.09
C TYR A 114 -9.34 9.65 0.87
N ASN A 115 -10.18 8.70 0.45
CA ASN A 115 -11.07 8.90 -0.70
C ASN A 115 -12.06 10.05 -0.50
N ARG A 116 -12.58 10.23 0.72
CA ARG A 116 -13.45 11.38 1.05
C ARG A 116 -12.71 12.73 0.95
N ARG A 117 -11.42 12.78 1.30
CA ARG A 117 -10.60 14.00 1.13
C ARG A 117 -10.37 14.29 -0.35
N LEU A 118 -10.01 13.29 -1.14
CA LEU A 118 -9.83 13.40 -2.58
C LEU A 118 -11.08 13.87 -3.32
N GLY A 119 -12.24 13.34 -2.94
CA GLY A 119 -13.53 13.76 -3.51
C GLY A 119 -13.96 15.18 -3.13
N ARG A 120 -13.28 15.83 -2.18
CA ARG A 120 -13.48 17.26 -1.85
C ARG A 120 -12.50 18.18 -2.59
N THR A 121 -11.44 17.63 -3.16
CA THR A 121 -10.39 18.38 -3.87
C THR A 121 -10.50 18.27 -5.40
N LYS A 122 -11.46 17.49 -5.90
CA LYS A 122 -11.85 17.42 -7.32
C LYS A 122 -13.15 18.19 -7.51
#